data_AF-A0A1V5X3U3-F1
#
_entry.id   AF-A0A1V5X3U3-F1
#
_cell.length_a   1.000
_cell.length_b   1.000
_cell.length_c   1.000
_cell.angle_alpha   90.00
_cell.angle_beta   90.00
_cell.angle_gamma   90.00
#
_symmetry.space_group_name_H-M   'P 1'
#
loop_
_entity.id
_entity.type
_entity.pdbx_description
1 polymer ?
#
loop_
_entity_poly.entity_id
_entity_poly.type
_entity_poly.pdbx_seq_one_letter_code
_entity_poly.pdbx_strand_id
1 'polypeptide(L)'
;MNIRTLIASIAGVFMMLVFGCCTTVKNDIYAEAFVVSNQPPREIRVLVFYDGHVTEQQISEVLGKTASSLNEQVGITLLYDVILPSMCMRGHADYPDGAVTRLVECYNEFQTTNNIGDEFDLIISFQIGSVVSDVVGGLFRNVFIPTWEGVIDNTWRRYITLRTTDTWVVLHEIFHAFILEYDHSMCGIMAPVQLQILPGVGIKSRYLSQADRREVLKNKFRVFRNIEGPK
;
A
#
# COMPACT_ATOMS: atom_id res chain seq x y z
N MET A 1 -30.93 -27.41 27.55
CA MET A 1 -30.10 -26.36 26.91
C MET A 1 -30.96 -25.65 25.88
N ASN A 2 -31.12 -24.34 25.97
CA ASN A 2 -32.11 -23.60 25.16
C ASN A 2 -31.55 -23.34 23.75
N ILE A 3 -32.38 -23.44 22.70
CA ILE A 3 -31.95 -23.30 21.29
C ILE A 3 -31.23 -21.96 21.05
N ARG A 4 -31.65 -20.89 21.74
CA ARG A 4 -31.00 -19.58 21.69
C ARG A 4 -29.56 -19.60 22.21
N THR A 5 -29.29 -20.38 23.25
CA THR A 5 -27.95 -20.54 23.84
C THR A 5 -27.05 -21.39 22.93
N LEU A 6 -27.62 -22.42 22.28
CA LEU A 6 -26.90 -23.24 21.29
C LEU A 6 -26.53 -22.43 20.04
N ILE A 7 -27.44 -21.61 19.52
CA ILE A 7 -27.18 -20.71 18.38
C ILE A 7 -26.14 -19.64 18.74
N ALA A 8 -26.21 -19.05 19.94
CA ALA A 8 -25.22 -18.08 20.40
C ALA A 8 -23.82 -18.69 20.55
N SER A 9 -23.72 -19.92 21.06
CA SER A 9 -22.45 -20.64 21.17
C SER A 9 -21.89 -21.04 19.80
N ILE A 10 -22.74 -21.49 18.87
CA ILE A 10 -22.33 -21.79 17.49
C ILE A 10 -21.89 -20.52 16.77
N ALA A 11 -22.62 -19.41 16.89
CA ALA A 11 -22.24 -18.13 16.32
C ALA A 11 -20.94 -17.57 16.94
N GLY A 12 -20.74 -17.75 18.25
CA GLY A 12 -19.51 -17.36 18.95
C GLY A 12 -18.29 -18.19 18.54
N VAL A 13 -18.46 -19.50 18.34
CA VAL A 13 -17.42 -20.40 17.84
C VAL A 13 -17.15 -20.17 16.36
N PHE A 14 -18.18 -19.88 15.56
CA PHE A 14 -18.03 -19.50 14.15
C PHE A 14 -17.35 -18.14 14.00
N MET A 15 -17.66 -17.17 14.86
CA MET A 15 -16.90 -15.92 14.98
C MET A 15 -15.44 -16.20 15.37
N MET A 16 -15.15 -17.04 16.37
CA MET A 16 -13.76 -17.36 16.73
C MET A 16 -13.00 -18.16 15.66
N LEU A 17 -13.69 -18.96 14.84
CA LEU A 17 -13.10 -19.73 13.74
C LEU A 17 -12.91 -18.90 12.46
N VAL A 18 -13.84 -17.98 12.16
CA VAL A 18 -13.75 -17.06 11.01
C VAL A 18 -12.79 -15.91 11.30
N PHE A 19 -12.75 -15.44 12.55
CA PHE A 19 -11.73 -14.52 13.07
C PHE A 19 -10.64 -15.31 13.79
N GLY A 20 -10.07 -16.33 13.12
CA GLY A 20 -8.83 -16.96 13.58
C GLY A 20 -7.89 -15.86 14.03
N CYS A 21 -7.45 -15.93 15.30
CA CYS A 21 -6.83 -14.81 16.02
C CYS A 21 -5.79 -14.14 15.11
N CYS A 22 -6.13 -12.95 14.59
CA CYS A 22 -5.28 -12.24 13.67
C CYS A 22 -4.00 -11.87 14.42
N THR A 23 -2.94 -12.62 14.16
CA THR A 23 -1.63 -12.44 14.77
C THR A 23 -0.75 -11.76 13.74
N THR A 24 -0.28 -10.59 14.12
CA THR A 24 0.66 -9.82 13.32
C THR A 24 2.07 -10.06 13.82
N VAL A 25 3.05 -9.71 13.00
CA VAL A 25 4.47 -9.88 13.31
C VAL A 25 4.98 -8.91 14.40
N LYS A 26 4.12 -8.02 14.90
CA LYS A 26 4.44 -6.94 15.85
C LYS A 26 5.28 -7.39 17.04
N ASN A 27 4.99 -8.56 17.62
CA ASN A 27 5.68 -9.02 18.82
C ASN A 27 7.00 -9.73 18.51
N ASP A 28 7.24 -10.09 17.26
CA ASP A 28 8.40 -10.89 16.85
C ASP A 28 9.52 -10.05 16.23
N ILE A 29 9.25 -8.78 15.88
CA ILE A 29 10.18 -7.90 15.14
C ILE A 29 11.57 -7.74 15.77
N TYR A 30 11.69 -7.91 17.09
CA TYR A 30 12.96 -7.81 17.82
C TYR A 30 13.61 -9.17 18.13
N ALA A 31 12.95 -10.27 17.80
CA ALA A 31 13.52 -11.59 18.00
C ALA A 31 14.67 -11.82 17.01
N GLU A 32 15.79 -12.39 17.48
CA GLU A 32 16.98 -12.61 16.66
C GLU A 32 16.68 -13.39 15.38
N ALA A 33 15.92 -14.49 15.50
CA ALA A 33 15.51 -15.30 14.35
C ALA A 33 14.68 -14.49 13.34
N PHE A 34 13.87 -13.53 13.80
CA PHE A 34 13.09 -12.66 12.94
C PHE A 34 14.00 -11.71 12.16
N VAL A 35 14.93 -11.04 12.85
CA VAL A 35 15.91 -10.12 12.23
C VAL A 35 16.79 -10.85 11.21
N VAL A 36 17.25 -12.07 11.52
CA VAL A 36 18.04 -12.90 10.60
C VAL A 36 17.22 -13.23 9.34
N SER A 37 15.93 -13.53 9.48
CA SER A 37 15.07 -13.84 8.32
C SER A 37 14.79 -12.63 7.41
N ASN A 38 15.08 -11.40 7.85
CA ASN A 38 15.03 -10.21 6.99
C ASN A 38 16.26 -10.07 6.08
N GLN A 39 17.32 -10.86 6.28
CA GLN A 39 18.58 -10.77 5.53
C GLN A 39 18.57 -11.60 4.23
N PRO A 40 19.36 -11.22 3.22
CA PRO A 40 20.05 -9.93 3.08
C PRO A 40 19.04 -8.80 2.80
N PRO A 41 19.35 -7.53 3.10
CA PRO A 41 18.45 -6.43 2.82
C PRO A 41 18.25 -6.29 1.30
N ARG A 42 17.08 -5.80 0.90
CA ARG A 42 16.77 -5.47 -0.49
C ARG A 42 16.56 -3.98 -0.63
N GLU A 43 17.32 -3.35 -1.52
CA GLU A 43 17.08 -1.98 -1.94
C GLU A 43 16.06 -1.95 -3.08
N ILE A 44 15.12 -1.00 -2.99
CA ILE A 44 14.07 -0.75 -3.97
C ILE A 44 14.22 0.70 -4.42
N ARG A 45 14.59 0.92 -5.69
CA ARG A 45 14.69 2.26 -6.27
C ARG A 45 13.30 2.79 -6.58
N VAL A 46 12.96 3.94 -6.05
CA VAL A 46 11.63 4.54 -6.18
C VAL A 46 11.74 5.89 -6.89
N LEU A 47 10.96 6.07 -7.94
CA LEU A 47 10.71 7.38 -8.53
C LEU A 47 9.39 7.93 -7.99
N VAL A 48 9.39 9.18 -7.56
CA VAL A 48 8.19 9.81 -7.00
C VAL A 48 7.75 11.00 -7.86
N PHE A 49 6.47 11.01 -8.22
CA PHE A 49 5.80 12.17 -8.82
C PHE A 49 4.80 12.77 -7.83
N TYR A 50 4.59 14.08 -7.88
CA TYR A 50 3.55 14.72 -7.08
C TYR A 50 2.87 15.88 -7.82
N ASP A 51 1.61 16.13 -7.47
CA ASP A 51 0.73 17.10 -8.15
C ASP A 51 0.92 18.56 -7.70
N GLY A 52 1.71 18.77 -6.65
CA GLY A 52 2.02 20.07 -6.04
C GLY A 52 1.16 20.46 -4.83
N HIS A 53 0.18 19.64 -4.42
CA HIS A 53 -0.62 19.88 -3.22
C HIS A 53 0.05 19.41 -1.93
N VAL A 54 1.11 18.61 -2.05
CA VAL A 54 2.01 18.18 -0.98
C VAL A 54 3.43 18.63 -1.29
N THR A 55 4.20 18.90 -0.25
CA THR A 55 5.61 19.28 -0.35
C THR A 55 6.51 18.04 -0.44
N GLU A 56 7.68 18.18 -1.06
CA GLU A 56 8.72 17.14 -1.08
C GLU A 56 9.13 16.71 0.33
N GLN A 57 9.11 17.64 1.30
CA GLN A 57 9.40 17.33 2.71
C GLN A 57 8.36 16.40 3.32
N GLN A 58 7.07 16.65 3.07
CA GLN A 58 5.98 15.77 3.56
C GLN A 58 6.06 14.38 2.93
N ILE A 59 6.34 14.32 1.62
CA ILE A 59 6.57 13.06 0.91
C ILE A 59 7.74 12.30 1.53
N SER A 60 8.87 12.98 1.73
CA SER A 60 10.08 12.40 2.32
C SER A 60 9.85 11.88 3.73
N GLU A 61 9.07 12.61 4.55
CA GLU A 61 8.72 12.18 5.91
C GLU A 61 7.87 10.90 5.90
N VAL A 62 6.87 10.84 5.02
CA VAL A 62 6.00 9.67 4.89
C VAL A 62 6.78 8.47 4.37
N LEU A 63 7.56 8.64 3.29
CA LEU A 63 8.38 7.56 2.73
C LEU A 63 9.46 7.10 3.71
N GLY A 64 10.04 7.99 4.52
CA GLY A 64 10.99 7.62 5.56
C GLY A 64 10.36 6.73 6.65
N LYS A 65 9.15 7.08 7.10
CA LYS A 65 8.38 6.23 8.05
C LYS A 65 8.04 4.87 7.43
N THR A 66 7.59 4.88 6.17
CA THR A 66 7.27 3.65 5.42
C THR A 66 8.51 2.78 5.23
N ALA A 67 9.65 3.35 4.85
CA ALA A 67 10.92 2.65 4.68
C ALA A 67 11.38 2.01 5.99
N SER A 68 11.24 2.71 7.13
CA SER A 68 11.55 2.15 8.44
C SER A 68 10.69 0.92 8.74
N SER A 69 9.38 0.99 8.48
CA SER A 69 8.46 -0.15 8.71
C SER A 69 8.72 -1.33 7.77
N LEU A 70 9.08 -1.08 6.51
CA LEU A 70 9.47 -2.12 5.55
C LEU A 70 10.76 -2.81 5.98
N ASN A 71 11.76 -2.04 6.41
CA ASN A 71 13.04 -2.59 6.83
C ASN A 71 12.89 -3.45 8.09
N GLU A 72 12.16 -2.95 9.09
CA GLU A 72 11.88 -3.65 10.34
C GLU A 72 11.16 -4.98 10.11
N GLN A 73 10.16 -5.01 9.22
CA GLN A 73 9.33 -6.19 9.03
C GLN A 73 9.91 -7.22 8.07
N VAL A 74 10.60 -6.77 7.01
CA VAL A 74 11.00 -7.66 5.89
C VAL A 74 12.39 -7.34 5.29
N GLY A 75 13.13 -6.38 5.85
CA GLY A 75 14.46 -6.02 5.37
C GLY A 75 14.46 -5.34 4.00
N ILE A 76 13.42 -4.57 3.68
CA ILE A 76 13.34 -3.77 2.45
C ILE A 76 13.67 -2.31 2.77
N THR A 77 14.57 -1.72 1.98
CA THR A 77 14.95 -0.31 2.05
C THR A 77 14.50 0.41 0.78
N LEU A 78 13.84 1.56 0.93
CA LEU A 78 13.44 2.40 -0.20
C LEU A 78 14.53 3.44 -0.49
N LEU A 79 14.91 3.57 -1.75
CA LEU A 79 15.80 4.62 -2.26
C LEU A 79 14.97 5.57 -3.12
N TYR A 80 14.60 6.74 -2.59
CA TYR A 80 13.64 7.67 -3.22
C TYR A 80 14.24 9.05 -3.50
N ASP A 81 15.51 9.10 -3.94
CA ASP A 81 16.26 10.35 -4.15
C ASP A 81 15.70 11.25 -5.26
N VAL A 82 14.78 10.73 -6.09
CA VAL A 82 14.17 11.46 -7.20
C VAL A 82 12.69 11.69 -6.91
N ILE A 83 12.38 12.91 -6.46
CA ILE A 83 11.01 13.41 -6.23
C ILE A 83 10.78 14.58 -7.18
N LEU A 84 9.81 14.45 -8.08
CA LEU A 84 9.60 15.41 -9.15
C LEU A 84 8.17 15.98 -9.12
N PRO A 85 8.01 17.32 -9.14
CA PRO A 85 6.70 17.89 -9.42
C PRO A 85 6.33 17.52 -10.85
N SER A 86 5.11 17.06 -11.08
CA SER A 86 4.68 16.77 -12.44
C SER A 86 3.32 17.34 -12.77
N MET A 87 3.32 18.26 -13.74
CA MET A 87 2.09 18.84 -14.27
C MET A 87 1.23 17.79 -14.98
N CYS A 88 1.84 16.68 -15.42
CA CYS A 88 1.13 15.58 -16.05
C CYS A 88 0.11 14.93 -15.08
N MET A 89 0.31 15.06 -13.77
CA MET A 89 -0.57 14.52 -12.72
C MET A 89 -1.80 15.39 -12.44
N ARG A 90 -1.89 16.60 -12.99
CA ARG A 90 -2.99 17.54 -12.68
C ARG A 90 -4.29 17.16 -13.42
N GLY A 91 -5.39 17.11 -12.68
CA GLY A 91 -6.75 17.11 -13.23
C GLY A 91 -7.36 15.75 -13.63
N HIS A 92 -6.75 14.62 -13.28
CA HIS A 92 -7.16 13.29 -13.79
C HIS A 92 -7.44 12.22 -12.70
N ALA A 93 -7.73 12.64 -11.46
CA ALA A 93 -7.84 11.74 -10.30
C ALA A 93 -9.25 11.19 -10.02
N ASP A 94 -10.14 11.10 -11.02
CA ASP A 94 -11.53 10.71 -10.76
C ASP A 94 -11.71 9.21 -10.51
N TYR A 95 -10.86 8.34 -11.08
CA TYR A 95 -10.96 6.88 -10.95
C TYR A 95 -9.57 6.21 -10.82
N PRO A 96 -9.45 5.09 -10.05
CA PRO A 96 -8.17 4.43 -9.76
C PRO A 96 -7.38 4.01 -11.01
N ASP A 97 -8.02 3.32 -11.95
CA ASP A 97 -7.36 2.81 -13.16
C ASP A 97 -6.82 3.93 -14.07
N GLY A 98 -7.57 5.04 -14.15
CA GLY A 98 -7.14 6.23 -14.88
C GLY A 98 -5.92 6.88 -14.24
N ALA A 99 -5.87 6.89 -12.90
CA ALA A 99 -4.77 7.47 -12.15
C ALA A 99 -3.47 6.66 -12.31
N VAL A 100 -3.56 5.33 -12.36
CA VAL A 100 -2.44 4.43 -12.67
C VAL A 100 -1.99 4.58 -14.12
N THR A 101 -2.92 4.56 -15.07
CA THR A 101 -2.62 4.75 -16.50
C THR A 101 -1.84 6.04 -16.72
N ARG A 102 -2.28 7.12 -16.07
CA ARG A 102 -1.59 8.40 -16.16
C ARG A 102 -0.18 8.37 -15.57
N LEU A 103 0.01 7.67 -14.45
CA LEU A 103 1.34 7.48 -13.86
C LEU A 103 2.30 6.78 -14.82
N VAL A 104 1.83 5.75 -15.52
CA VAL A 104 2.60 5.05 -16.55
C VAL A 104 2.99 6.00 -17.68
N GLU A 105 2.04 6.79 -18.20
CA GLU A 105 2.33 7.78 -19.26
C GLU A 105 3.39 8.79 -18.84
N CYS A 106 3.29 9.29 -17.60
CA CYS A 106 4.25 10.26 -17.07
C CYS A 106 5.64 9.67 -16.88
N TYR A 107 5.72 8.41 -16.46
CA TYR A 107 7.01 7.72 -16.39
C TYR A 107 7.62 7.55 -17.78
N ASN A 108 6.82 7.15 -18.77
CA ASN A 108 7.29 7.01 -20.15
C ASN A 108 7.77 8.35 -20.75
N GLU A 109 7.06 9.45 -20.49
CA GLU A 109 7.45 10.80 -20.90
C GLU A 109 8.76 11.23 -20.23
N PHE A 110 8.89 10.97 -18.92
CA PHE A 110 10.12 11.22 -18.17
C PHE A 110 11.31 10.43 -18.73
N GLN A 111 11.10 9.14 -19.04
CA GLN A 111 12.14 8.29 -19.65
C GLN A 111 12.59 8.82 -21.01
N THR A 112 11.63 9.15 -21.87
CA THR A 112 11.89 9.67 -23.22
C THR A 112 12.62 11.01 -23.18
N THR A 113 12.15 11.93 -22.33
CA THR A 113 12.70 13.30 -22.24
C THR A 113 14.12 13.31 -21.70
N ASN A 114 14.43 12.44 -20.73
CA ASN A 114 15.73 12.40 -20.07
C ASN A 114 16.67 11.35 -20.67
N ASN A 115 16.24 10.60 -21.69
CA ASN A 115 16.99 9.50 -22.30
C ASN A 115 17.54 8.51 -21.27
N ILE A 116 16.67 8.10 -20.33
CA ILE A 116 17.00 7.14 -19.26
C ILE A 116 16.27 5.82 -19.49
N GLY A 117 16.92 4.72 -19.11
CA GLY A 117 16.32 3.38 -19.18
C GLY A 117 15.30 3.11 -18.06
N ASP A 118 14.80 1.88 -18.00
CA ASP A 118 13.99 1.42 -16.86
C ASP A 118 14.89 1.14 -15.66
N GLU A 119 15.10 2.17 -14.84
CA GLU A 119 16.05 2.17 -13.73
C GLU A 119 15.43 2.11 -12.33
N PHE A 120 14.12 2.28 -12.24
CA PHE A 120 13.39 2.29 -10.98
C PHE A 120 12.64 0.97 -10.78
N ASP A 121 12.44 0.55 -9.55
CA ASP A 121 11.66 -0.65 -9.22
C ASP A 121 10.20 -0.28 -9.02
N LEU A 122 9.92 0.79 -8.27
CA LEU A 122 8.58 1.31 -8.04
C LEU A 122 8.46 2.75 -8.58
N ILE A 123 7.30 3.07 -9.13
CA ILE A 123 6.92 4.43 -9.49
C ILE A 123 5.72 4.79 -8.62
N ILE A 124 5.86 5.84 -7.80
CA ILE A 124 4.82 6.27 -6.85
C ILE A 124 4.36 7.67 -7.23
N SER A 125 3.06 7.93 -7.21
CA SER A 125 2.53 9.28 -7.33
C SER A 125 1.68 9.70 -6.12
N PHE A 126 1.86 10.96 -5.71
CA PHE A 126 0.99 11.63 -4.74
C PHE A 126 0.07 12.61 -5.50
N GLN A 127 -1.16 12.17 -5.76
CA GLN A 127 -2.23 12.90 -6.44
C GLN A 127 -3.33 13.27 -5.45
N ILE A 128 -2.99 14.13 -4.48
CA ILE A 128 -3.92 14.49 -3.40
C ILE A 128 -5.13 15.28 -3.93
N GLY A 129 -4.93 16.07 -4.99
CA GLY A 129 -5.95 16.96 -5.54
C GLY A 129 -6.17 18.21 -4.66
N SER A 130 -6.95 19.15 -5.17
CA SER A 130 -7.36 20.32 -4.38
C SER A 130 -8.59 19.97 -3.54
N VAL A 131 -8.56 20.30 -2.25
CA VAL A 131 -9.68 20.12 -1.30
C VAL A 131 -10.99 20.74 -1.83
N VAL A 132 -10.92 21.74 -2.71
CA VAL A 132 -12.10 22.45 -3.24
C VAL A 132 -12.91 21.62 -4.25
N SER A 133 -12.26 20.75 -5.06
CA SER A 133 -13.01 19.85 -5.96
C SER A 133 -13.71 18.73 -5.20
N ASP A 134 -13.11 18.28 -4.09
CA ASP A 134 -13.69 17.25 -3.24
C ASP A 134 -14.79 17.79 -2.30
N VAL A 135 -14.87 19.09 -2.01
CA VAL A 135 -15.98 19.64 -1.21
C VAL A 135 -17.27 19.82 -2.04
N VAL A 136 -17.15 20.29 -3.29
CA VAL A 136 -18.31 20.44 -4.19
C VAL A 136 -18.74 19.07 -4.76
N GLY A 137 -17.80 18.16 -5.03
CA GLY A 137 -18.09 16.77 -5.42
C GLY A 137 -18.43 15.84 -4.26
N GLY A 138 -17.92 16.12 -3.05
CA GLY A 138 -18.06 15.29 -1.85
C GLY A 138 -19.42 15.35 -1.19
N LEU A 139 -20.15 16.46 -1.32
CA LEU A 139 -21.56 16.51 -0.92
C LEU A 139 -22.43 15.48 -1.65
N PHE A 140 -22.04 15.06 -2.86
CA PHE A 140 -22.72 14.01 -3.62
C PHE A 140 -22.01 12.64 -3.59
N ARG A 141 -20.68 12.58 -3.42
CA ARG A 141 -19.93 11.30 -3.33
C ARG A 141 -20.02 10.61 -1.96
N ASN A 142 -20.15 11.36 -0.86
CA ASN A 142 -20.02 10.85 0.51
C ASN A 142 -21.14 9.94 1.03
N VAL A 143 -22.19 9.68 0.23
CA VAL A 143 -23.29 8.79 0.65
C VAL A 143 -23.22 7.42 -0.04
N PHE A 144 -22.53 7.26 -1.18
CA PHE A 144 -22.62 6.03 -1.97
C PHE A 144 -21.36 5.57 -2.72
N ILE A 145 -20.24 6.31 -2.71
CA ILE A 145 -19.03 5.91 -3.46
C ILE A 145 -17.84 5.79 -2.48
N PRO A 146 -17.30 4.59 -2.26
CA PRO A 146 -16.05 4.45 -1.51
C PRO A 146 -14.95 5.25 -2.22
N THR A 147 -14.42 6.25 -1.52
CA THR A 147 -13.24 7.01 -1.96
C THR A 147 -12.01 6.14 -1.78
N TRP A 148 -11.33 5.80 -2.88
CA TRP A 148 -10.04 5.11 -2.84
C TRP A 148 -8.96 6.06 -2.34
N GLU A 149 -8.06 5.57 -1.47
CA GLU A 149 -6.95 6.36 -0.91
C GLU A 149 -5.60 6.00 -1.55
N GLY A 150 -5.48 4.76 -2.04
CA GLY A 150 -4.34 4.20 -2.73
C GLY A 150 -4.79 3.19 -3.78
N VAL A 151 -3.96 2.99 -4.80
CA VAL A 151 -4.12 1.93 -5.80
C VAL A 151 -2.76 1.56 -6.35
N ILE A 152 -2.57 0.27 -6.61
CA ILE A 152 -1.44 -0.26 -7.36
C ILE A 152 -1.93 -0.92 -8.65
N ASP A 153 -1.12 -0.85 -9.71
CA ASP A 153 -1.42 -1.58 -10.94
C ASP A 153 -1.39 -3.11 -10.71
N ASN A 154 -2.36 -3.82 -11.29
CA ASN A 154 -2.47 -5.28 -11.12
C ASN A 154 -1.52 -6.07 -12.03
N THR A 155 -1.01 -5.47 -13.11
CA THR A 155 -0.23 -6.19 -14.13
C THR A 155 1.22 -6.38 -13.72
N TRP A 156 1.87 -5.29 -13.34
CA TRP A 156 3.28 -5.24 -12.99
C TRP A 156 3.49 -5.08 -11.50
N ARG A 157 2.48 -4.63 -10.74
CA ARG A 157 2.53 -4.40 -9.30
C ARG A 157 3.73 -3.52 -8.93
N ARG A 158 3.86 -2.38 -9.60
CA ARG A 158 4.96 -1.40 -9.45
C ARG A 158 4.57 0.07 -9.57
N TYR A 159 3.43 0.38 -10.18
CA TYR A 159 2.91 1.74 -10.34
C TYR A 159 1.85 1.97 -9.26
N ILE A 160 2.16 2.86 -8.32
CA ILE A 160 1.32 3.14 -7.15
C ILE A 160 0.85 4.58 -7.22
N THR A 161 -0.45 4.81 -7.07
CA THR A 161 -1.02 6.14 -6.97
C THR A 161 -1.72 6.34 -5.63
N LEU A 162 -1.42 7.45 -4.97
CA LEU A 162 -1.87 7.78 -3.62
C LEU A 162 -2.62 9.11 -3.62
N ARG A 163 -3.77 9.16 -2.95
CA ARG A 163 -4.52 10.39 -2.65
C ARG A 163 -4.36 10.87 -1.21
N THR A 164 -3.44 10.25 -0.48
CA THR A 164 -3.20 10.51 0.94
C THR A 164 -1.71 10.50 1.26
N THR A 165 -1.37 11.13 2.38
CA THR A 165 -0.06 11.05 3.04
C THR A 165 -0.11 10.16 4.29
N ASP A 166 -1.19 9.39 4.50
CA ASP A 166 -1.26 8.41 5.60
C ASP A 166 -0.23 7.29 5.35
N THR A 167 0.81 7.23 6.20
CA THR A 167 1.84 6.19 6.17
C THR A 167 1.26 4.79 6.13
N TRP A 168 0.11 4.55 6.77
CA TRP A 168 -0.53 3.23 6.74
C TRP A 168 -0.94 2.84 5.31
N VAL A 169 -1.56 3.75 4.56
CA VAL A 169 -1.98 3.51 3.17
C VAL A 169 -0.76 3.35 2.27
N VAL A 170 0.25 4.21 2.42
CA VAL A 170 1.49 4.10 1.62
C VAL A 170 2.16 2.75 1.84
N LEU A 171 2.25 2.31 3.10
CA LEU A 171 2.84 1.02 3.44
C LEU A 171 1.99 -0.16 2.93
N HIS A 172 0.66 -0.07 3.01
CA HIS A 172 -0.28 -1.05 2.45
C HIS A 172 -0.09 -1.23 0.94
N GLU A 173 -0.09 -0.15 0.18
CA GLU A 173 0.09 -0.20 -1.28
C GLU A 173 1.45 -0.75 -1.68
N ILE A 174 2.52 -0.40 -0.95
CA ILE A 174 3.84 -0.96 -1.23
C ILE A 174 3.88 -2.46 -0.94
N PHE A 175 3.15 -2.98 0.06
CA PHE A 175 3.10 -4.41 0.30
C PHE A 175 2.39 -5.19 -0.80
N HIS A 176 1.37 -4.63 -1.46
CA HIS A 176 0.79 -5.24 -2.67
C HIS A 176 1.84 -5.42 -3.79
N ALA A 177 2.93 -4.67 -3.80
CA ALA A 177 4.01 -4.85 -4.77
C ALA A 177 4.76 -6.20 -4.61
N PHE A 178 4.60 -6.85 -3.44
CA PHE A 178 5.24 -8.12 -3.06
C PHE A 178 4.24 -9.24 -2.73
N ILE A 179 2.96 -8.94 -2.59
CA ILE A 179 1.88 -9.90 -2.37
C ILE A 179 1.14 -10.07 -3.69
N LEU A 180 1.30 -11.24 -4.30
CA LEU A 180 0.84 -11.54 -5.66
C LEU A 180 -0.26 -12.60 -5.68
N GLU A 181 -0.40 -13.39 -4.62
CA GLU A 181 -1.35 -14.51 -4.54
C GLU A 181 -2.80 -14.05 -4.30
N TYR A 182 -2.98 -12.88 -3.68
CA TYR A 182 -4.28 -12.29 -3.41
C TYR A 182 -4.17 -10.76 -3.35
N ASP A 183 -5.32 -10.10 -3.40
CA ASP A 183 -5.37 -8.66 -3.25
C ASP A 183 -5.25 -8.29 -1.77
N HIS A 184 -6.17 -8.75 -0.92
CA HIS A 184 -6.21 -8.42 0.51
C HIS A 184 -6.22 -9.66 1.39
N SER A 185 -5.56 -9.60 2.54
CA SER A 185 -5.72 -10.58 3.62
C SER A 185 -6.75 -10.04 4.62
N MET A 186 -7.39 -10.89 5.44
CA MET A 186 -8.34 -10.39 6.47
C MET A 186 -7.63 -9.95 7.77
N CYS A 187 -6.32 -9.70 7.73
CA CYS A 187 -5.51 -9.49 8.94
C CYS A 187 -4.39 -8.47 8.74
N GLY A 188 -4.02 -7.78 9.82
CA GLY A 188 -2.86 -6.90 9.85
C GLY A 188 -3.02 -5.70 8.92
N ILE A 189 -1.91 -5.29 8.30
CA ILE A 189 -1.91 -4.15 7.40
C ILE A 189 -2.66 -4.40 6.09
N MET A 190 -2.74 -5.65 5.60
CA MET A 190 -3.39 -5.96 4.31
C MET A 190 -4.92 -6.12 4.39
N ALA A 191 -5.53 -5.76 5.53
CA ALA A 191 -6.97 -5.80 5.71
C ALA A 191 -7.71 -4.81 4.76
N PRO A 192 -8.75 -5.26 4.01
CA PRO A 192 -9.44 -4.43 3.01
C PRO A 192 -10.35 -3.37 3.63
N VAL A 193 -10.79 -3.59 4.87
CA VAL A 193 -11.68 -2.68 5.60
C VAL A 193 -11.04 -2.35 6.93
N GLN A 194 -10.91 -1.06 7.19
CA GLN A 194 -10.71 -0.55 8.54
C GLN A 194 -11.97 -0.88 9.34
N LEU A 195 -11.99 -2.03 10.01
CA LEU A 195 -13.06 -2.36 10.95
C LEU A 195 -12.96 -1.40 12.14
N GLN A 196 -13.65 -0.25 12.03
CA GLN A 196 -14.03 0.56 13.18
C GLN A 196 -15.14 -0.20 13.89
N ILE A 197 -14.76 -1.03 14.85
CA ILE A 197 -15.72 -1.78 15.68
C ILE A 197 -16.47 -0.80 16.61
N LEU A 198 -15.86 0.35 16.94
CA LEU A 198 -16.44 1.46 17.71
C LEU A 198 -15.89 2.81 17.21
N PRO A 199 -16.63 3.93 17.35
CA PRO A 199 -16.08 5.27 17.14
C PRO A 199 -14.82 5.47 17.97
N GLY A 200 -13.68 5.72 17.33
CA GLY A 200 -12.38 5.89 17.98
C GLY A 200 -11.58 4.61 18.26
N VAL A 201 -12.11 3.42 17.95
CA VAL A 201 -11.38 2.14 18.05
C VAL A 201 -11.24 1.53 16.65
N GLY A 202 -10.26 2.02 15.89
CA GLY A 202 -9.80 1.37 14.67
C GLY A 202 -8.60 0.47 15.00
N ILE A 203 -8.66 -0.81 14.64
CA ILE A 203 -7.49 -1.70 14.73
C ILE A 203 -6.63 -1.47 13.48
N LYS A 204 -6.02 -0.28 13.35
CA LYS A 204 -5.02 -0.02 12.30
C LYS A 204 -3.70 -0.68 12.71
N SER A 205 -3.48 -1.91 12.28
CA SER A 205 -2.15 -2.52 12.39
C SER A 205 -1.27 -2.01 11.25
N ARG A 206 -0.05 -1.56 11.58
CA ARG A 206 1.01 -1.31 10.58
C ARG A 206 1.83 -2.57 10.27
N TYR A 207 1.49 -3.68 10.93
CA TYR A 207 2.23 -4.92 10.85
C TYR A 207 1.51 -5.95 9.99
N LEU A 208 2.28 -6.65 9.16
CA LEU A 208 1.83 -7.79 8.36
C LEU A 208 1.32 -8.92 9.25
N SER A 209 0.40 -9.71 8.70
CA SER A 209 0.15 -11.05 9.21
C SER A 209 1.39 -11.93 9.01
N GLN A 210 1.50 -13.03 9.75
CA GLN A 210 2.57 -14.01 9.53
C GLN A 210 2.54 -14.61 8.12
N ALA A 211 1.35 -14.75 7.51
CA ALA A 211 1.20 -15.28 6.15
C ALA A 211 1.67 -14.28 5.11
N ASP A 212 1.18 -13.05 5.19
CA ASP A 212 1.53 -11.94 4.28
C ASP A 212 3.04 -11.72 4.31
N ARG A 213 3.66 -11.74 5.50
CA ARG A 213 5.12 -11.63 5.63
C ARG A 213 5.89 -12.72 4.91
N ARG A 214 5.44 -13.98 4.99
CA ARG A 214 6.13 -15.09 4.30
C ARG A 214 6.10 -14.87 2.78
N GLU A 215 4.99 -14.40 2.26
CA GLU A 215 4.85 -14.09 0.85
C GLU A 215 5.72 -12.88 0.42
N VAL A 216 5.73 -11.81 1.22
CA VAL A 216 6.60 -10.67 0.97
C VAL A 216 8.07 -11.11 0.94
N LEU A 217 8.52 -11.95 1.88
CA LEU A 217 9.89 -12.48 1.89
C LEU A 217 10.20 -13.37 0.68
N LYS A 218 9.25 -14.21 0.25
CA LYS A 218 9.35 -15.03 -0.97
C LYS A 218 9.54 -14.15 -2.21
N ASN A 219 8.83 -13.02 -2.29
CA ASN A 219 8.84 -12.12 -3.43
C ASN A 219 9.81 -10.94 -3.28
N LYS A 220 10.53 -10.83 -2.15
CA LYS A 220 11.42 -9.70 -1.82
C LYS A 220 12.43 -9.40 -2.93
N PHE A 221 12.93 -10.45 -3.58
CA PHE A 221 13.95 -10.32 -4.63
C PHE A 221 13.39 -10.29 -6.05
N ARG A 222 12.07 -10.22 -6.24
CA ARG A 222 11.47 -10.23 -7.58
C ARG A 222 12.00 -9.06 -8.43
N VAL A 223 11.94 -9.26 -9.74
CA VAL A 223 12.29 -8.26 -10.73
C VAL A 223 11.02 -7.50 -11.11
N PHE A 224 11.01 -6.19 -10.87
CA PHE A 224 9.89 -5.30 -11.24
C PHE A 224 9.92 -4.90 -12.73
N ARG A 225 11.05 -5.18 -13.38
CA ARG A 225 11.38 -4.76 -14.74
C ARG A 225 11.46 -5.97 -15.65
N ASN A 226 10.36 -6.31 -16.32
CA ASN A 226 10.37 -7.08 -17.57
C ASN A 226 8.94 -7.28 -18.04
N ILE A 227 8.75 -7.17 -19.35
CA ILE A 227 7.49 -7.15 -20.13
C ILE A 227 6.81 -8.54 -20.18
N GLU A 228 7.25 -9.49 -19.34
CA GLU A 228 6.58 -10.77 -19.16
C GLU A 228 5.97 -10.78 -17.77
N GLY A 229 4.66 -10.54 -17.70
CA GLY A 229 3.89 -10.69 -16.47
C GLY A 229 4.02 -12.11 -15.90
N PRO A 230 3.50 -12.36 -14.69
CA PRO A 230 3.42 -13.74 -14.18
C PRO A 230 2.73 -14.62 -15.22
N LYS A 231 3.39 -15.72 -15.61
CA LYS A 231 2.80 -16.79 -16.42
C LYS A 231 1.74 -17.55 -15.62
#